data_AF-A0A3M2L7E1-F1
#
_entry.id   AF-A0A3M2L7E1-F1
#
_cell.length_a   1.000
_cell.length_b   1.000
_cell.length_c   1.000
_cell.angle_alpha   90.00
_cell.angle_beta   90.00
_cell.angle_gamma   90.00
#
_symmetry.space_group_name_H-M   'P 1'
#
loop_
_entity.id
_entity.type
_entity.pdbx_description
1 polymer ?
#
loop_
_entity_poly.entity_id
_entity_poly.type
_entity_poly.pdbx_seq_one_letter_code
_entity_poly.pdbx_strand_id
1 'polypeptide(L)'
;MRLVKDMAEGLRSRQVARIADHLAESYTGPIGRDGLLAVVGGTGEAEVTAAAQLEHVMDNAGRDGEMLTGRRGGSEIEQADSAGTRATGLSQPPRSSLTTTAERSELAGQRGLCSPPPDRATIVEARRDFELELRQRFGEHATYEEITARDRSLPVEDKWLEIMGERWPLLRQYAVVDWHIEGIAASLGRPSAEVREQMRRELTAAVAGKPIGIRVREKELTAILGEGRMRGSRNPFGERADAEAQWFGSHVHDNPPVYGFVAVEGVRPSQDGLIDGLSELNYGDHQIFLKPEVESRTTITVGDSLAEKDRTIPSPLNGPSEYSYLVGKGDPPIGRDYGGVSFRSNFFVEAQMFDLTTSDIDFIALHQAPGPELRQALDRSGTAWRILTNHTIAAEGSPAERAAAIERTSQDLEHVREVMRSKPHLYGVSRLRAQLSTDLRALNDSVAEGGARTGHVPSPRQL
;
A
#
# COMPACT_ATOMS: atom_id res chain seq x y z
N MET A 1 1.78 48.14 -15.04
CA MET A 1 0.66 47.37 -14.46
C MET A 1 -0.20 46.67 -15.51
N ARG A 2 -0.57 47.29 -16.65
CA ARG A 2 -1.42 46.66 -17.68
C ARG A 2 -0.78 45.40 -18.32
N LEU A 3 0.49 45.49 -18.70
CA LEU A 3 1.25 44.40 -19.34
C LEU A 3 1.39 43.11 -18.48
N VAL A 4 1.53 43.26 -17.16
CA VAL A 4 1.67 42.14 -16.22
C VAL A 4 0.33 41.44 -15.99
N LYS A 5 -0.77 42.20 -16.02
CA LYS A 5 -2.12 41.64 -15.94
C LYS A 5 -2.43 40.84 -17.21
N ASP A 6 -2.12 41.38 -18.38
CA ASP A 6 -2.38 40.72 -19.67
C ASP A 6 -1.53 39.44 -19.85
N MET A 7 -0.29 39.43 -19.33
CA MET A 7 0.54 38.21 -19.27
C MET A 7 -0.01 37.15 -18.32
N ALA A 8 -0.48 37.55 -17.13
CA ALA A 8 -1.05 36.64 -16.15
C ALA A 8 -2.39 36.05 -16.64
N GLU A 9 -3.19 36.84 -17.36
CA GLU A 9 -4.45 36.39 -17.99
C GLU A 9 -4.17 35.44 -19.16
N GLY A 10 -3.16 35.73 -19.98
CA GLY A 10 -2.70 34.85 -21.06
C GLY A 10 -2.11 33.51 -20.57
N LEU A 11 -1.42 33.51 -19.43
CA LEU A 11 -0.89 32.29 -18.80
C LEU A 11 -2.01 31.42 -18.20
N ARG A 12 -2.98 32.04 -17.51
CA ARG A 12 -4.16 31.31 -16.99
C ARG A 12 -4.99 30.68 -18.10
N SER A 13 -5.25 31.40 -19.19
CA SER A 13 -6.01 30.88 -20.34
C SER A 13 -5.35 29.65 -20.96
N ARG A 14 -4.01 29.62 -21.06
CA ARG A 14 -3.28 28.49 -21.64
C ARG A 14 -3.17 27.29 -20.70
N GLN A 15 -3.04 27.54 -19.40
CA GLN A 15 -3.03 26.47 -18.39
C GLN A 15 -4.40 25.81 -18.27
N VAL A 16 -5.47 26.60 -18.30
CA VAL A 16 -6.85 26.10 -18.28
C VAL A 16 -7.14 25.19 -19.48
N ALA A 17 -6.71 25.57 -20.69
CA ALA A 17 -6.88 24.73 -21.88
C ALA A 17 -6.11 23.40 -21.76
N ARG A 18 -4.86 23.42 -21.27
CA ARG A 18 -4.06 22.20 -21.09
C ARG A 18 -4.62 21.27 -20.01
N ILE A 19 -5.14 21.83 -18.92
CA ILE A 19 -5.79 21.05 -17.86
C ILE A 19 -7.09 20.43 -18.39
N ALA A 20 -7.87 21.17 -19.19
CA ALA A 20 -9.08 20.66 -19.81
C ALA A 20 -8.79 19.54 -20.83
N ASP A 21 -7.76 19.69 -21.67
CA ASP A 21 -7.34 18.65 -22.62
C ASP A 21 -6.82 17.40 -21.87
N HIS A 22 -6.01 17.58 -20.83
CA HIS A 22 -5.52 16.46 -20.01
C HIS A 22 -6.66 15.73 -19.28
N LEU A 23 -7.64 16.46 -18.73
CA LEU A 23 -8.82 15.86 -18.10
C LEU A 23 -9.74 15.18 -19.12
N ALA A 24 -9.88 15.72 -20.34
CA ALA A 24 -10.65 15.09 -21.41
C ALA A 24 -10.01 13.78 -21.92
N GLU A 25 -8.69 13.70 -21.92
CA GLU A 25 -7.95 12.47 -22.25
C GLU A 25 -8.01 11.43 -21.12
N SER A 26 -8.18 11.88 -19.88
CA SER A 26 -8.09 11.03 -18.68
C SER A 26 -9.45 10.60 -18.10
N TYR A 27 -10.56 11.24 -18.49
CA TYR A 27 -11.86 11.09 -17.84
C TYR A 27 -12.92 10.51 -18.81
N THR A 28 -13.36 9.27 -18.58
CA THR A 28 -14.40 8.57 -19.36
C THR A 28 -15.80 8.70 -18.78
N GLY A 29 -16.06 9.71 -17.94
CA GLY A 29 -17.36 9.93 -17.31
C GLY A 29 -18.39 10.58 -18.26
N PRO A 30 -19.67 10.63 -17.86
CA PRO A 30 -20.81 10.95 -18.73
C PRO A 30 -20.87 12.41 -19.22
N ILE A 31 -20.02 13.31 -18.71
CA ILE A 31 -20.12 14.76 -18.98
C ILE A 31 -19.46 15.16 -20.31
N GLY A 32 -18.65 14.30 -20.93
CA GLY A 32 -18.04 14.57 -22.24
C GLY A 32 -17.12 15.80 -22.27
N ARG A 33 -16.40 15.99 -23.39
CA ARG A 33 -15.42 17.09 -23.55
C ARG A 33 -16.07 18.47 -23.42
N ASP A 34 -17.23 18.66 -24.04
CA ASP A 34 -17.89 19.96 -24.11
C ASP A 34 -18.51 20.37 -22.77
N GLY A 35 -18.99 19.40 -21.96
CA GLY A 35 -19.50 19.67 -20.61
C GLY A 35 -18.39 20.07 -19.64
N LEU A 36 -17.20 19.48 -19.76
CA LEU A 36 -16.05 19.85 -18.93
C LEU A 36 -15.53 21.25 -19.27
N LEU A 37 -15.50 21.62 -20.56
CA LEU A 37 -15.13 22.97 -21.01
C LEU A 37 -16.10 24.04 -20.53
N ALA A 38 -17.40 23.74 -20.44
CA ALA A 38 -18.42 24.66 -19.92
C ALA A 38 -18.25 24.93 -18.42
N VAL A 39 -17.92 23.90 -17.62
CA VAL A 39 -17.68 24.04 -16.17
C VAL A 39 -16.42 24.86 -15.88
N VAL A 40 -15.35 24.62 -16.65
CA VAL A 40 -14.06 25.29 -16.47
C VAL A 40 -14.09 26.74 -17.03
N GLY A 41 -14.96 27.02 -18.01
CA GLY A 41 -15.14 28.35 -18.60
C GLY A 41 -15.95 29.34 -17.77
N GLY A 42 -16.56 28.92 -16.65
CA GLY A 42 -17.28 29.81 -15.72
C GLY A 42 -18.50 30.52 -16.33
N THR A 43 -19.10 29.99 -17.40
CA THR A 43 -20.34 30.53 -17.95
C THR A 43 -21.52 29.99 -17.14
N GLY A 44 -22.29 30.88 -16.51
CA GLY A 44 -23.43 30.56 -15.63
C GLY A 44 -24.61 29.81 -16.27
N GLU A 45 -24.44 29.21 -17.43
CA GLU A 45 -25.42 28.32 -18.09
C GLU A 45 -25.20 26.82 -17.73
N ALA A 46 -24.12 26.50 -17.00
CA ALA A 46 -23.81 25.13 -16.59
C ALA A 46 -24.82 24.55 -15.58
N GLU A 47 -25.43 25.37 -14.71
CA GLU A 47 -26.44 24.91 -13.75
C GLU A 47 -27.77 24.53 -14.43
N VAL A 48 -28.13 25.22 -15.51
CA VAL A 48 -29.40 24.98 -16.24
C VAL A 48 -29.32 23.71 -17.09
N THR A 49 -28.16 23.44 -17.69
CA THR A 49 -27.96 22.24 -18.52
C THR A 49 -27.75 20.98 -17.68
N ALA A 50 -27.05 21.07 -16.55
CA ALA A 50 -26.89 19.95 -15.61
C ALA A 50 -28.20 19.59 -14.90
N ALA A 51 -29.05 20.58 -14.57
CA ALA A 51 -30.38 20.33 -14.01
C ALA A 51 -31.33 19.65 -15.02
N ALA A 52 -31.33 20.07 -16.29
CA ALA A 52 -32.16 19.48 -17.33
C ALA A 52 -31.78 18.04 -17.70
N GLN A 53 -30.49 17.67 -17.57
CA GLN A 53 -30.03 16.29 -17.82
C GLN A 53 -30.27 15.35 -16.63
N LEU A 54 -30.29 15.86 -15.40
CA LEU A 54 -30.64 15.07 -14.20
C LEU A 54 -32.14 14.75 -14.13
N GLU A 55 -33.03 15.65 -14.57
CA GLU A 55 -34.47 15.39 -14.67
C GLU A 55 -34.78 14.24 -15.62
N HIS A 56 -34.05 14.14 -16.74
CA HIS A 56 -34.29 13.11 -17.77
C HIS A 56 -33.82 11.70 -17.37
N VAL A 57 -32.90 11.58 -16.41
CA VAL A 57 -32.39 10.30 -15.88
C VAL A 57 -33.28 9.78 -14.73
N MET A 58 -33.90 10.68 -13.96
CA MET A 58 -34.80 10.28 -12.88
C MET A 58 -36.18 9.82 -13.37
N ASP A 59 -36.65 10.32 -14.51
CA ASP A 59 -37.94 9.89 -15.11
C ASP A 59 -37.89 8.49 -15.75
N ASN A 60 -36.70 7.99 -16.11
CA ASN A 60 -36.54 6.66 -16.73
C ASN A 60 -36.23 5.52 -15.74
N ALA A 61 -36.04 5.83 -14.44
CA ALA A 61 -35.80 4.81 -13.41
C ALA A 61 -37.09 4.30 -12.74
N GLY A 62 -38.27 4.80 -13.14
CA GLY A 62 -39.56 4.57 -12.48
C GLY A 62 -40.58 3.70 -13.24
N ARG A 63 -40.25 3.16 -14.42
CA ARG A 63 -41.15 2.27 -15.17
C ARG A 63 -40.35 1.12 -15.77
N ASP A 64 -40.48 -0.06 -15.16
CA ASP A 64 -40.93 -1.28 -15.84
C ASP A 64 -40.87 -2.46 -14.88
N GLY A 65 -42.05 -2.76 -14.31
CA GLY A 65 -42.36 -4.04 -13.71
C GLY A 65 -43.47 -4.73 -14.52
N GLU A 66 -43.32 -6.05 -14.63
CA GLU A 66 -44.35 -7.06 -14.87
C GLU A 66 -44.90 -7.36 -16.29
N MET A 67 -44.88 -8.67 -16.56
CA MET A 67 -45.82 -9.50 -17.33
C MET A 67 -45.82 -9.42 -18.87
N LEU A 68 -45.53 -10.57 -19.52
CA LEU A 68 -46.56 -11.40 -20.17
C LEU A 68 -46.02 -12.73 -20.76
N THR A 69 -46.55 -13.82 -20.22
CA THR A 69 -46.94 -15.11 -20.82
C THR A 69 -46.74 -15.38 -22.34
N GLY A 70 -46.21 -16.57 -22.66
CA GLY A 70 -46.93 -17.61 -23.42
C GLY A 70 -46.87 -17.68 -24.96
N ARG A 71 -46.25 -18.78 -25.44
CA ARG A 71 -46.76 -19.80 -26.42
C ARG A 71 -46.57 -19.63 -27.96
N ARG A 72 -45.91 -20.67 -28.52
CA ARG A 72 -46.13 -21.46 -29.77
C ARG A 72 -45.57 -21.03 -31.14
N GLY A 73 -44.93 -22.01 -31.79
CA GLY A 73 -44.64 -22.17 -33.24
C GLY A 73 -43.13 -22.42 -33.46
N GLY A 74 -42.60 -23.53 -34.00
CA GLY A 74 -43.14 -24.60 -34.83
C GLY A 74 -42.46 -24.60 -36.21
N SER A 75 -41.39 -25.40 -36.39
CA SER A 75 -40.85 -26.01 -37.64
C SER A 75 -39.41 -26.47 -37.33
N GLU A 76 -39.11 -27.76 -37.17
CA GLU A 76 -38.85 -28.77 -38.23
C GLU A 76 -37.90 -28.28 -39.34
N ILE A 77 -36.68 -28.83 -39.38
CA ILE A 77 -36.13 -29.60 -40.52
C ILE A 77 -34.83 -30.32 -40.09
N GLU A 78 -34.92 -31.65 -40.18
CA GLU A 78 -33.98 -32.69 -40.60
C GLU A 78 -32.63 -32.97 -39.91
N GLN A 79 -32.59 -34.22 -39.44
CA GLN A 79 -31.47 -35.11 -39.19
C GLN A 79 -30.56 -35.31 -40.41
N ALA A 80 -29.27 -35.53 -40.14
CA ALA A 80 -28.51 -36.56 -40.84
C ALA A 80 -27.49 -37.20 -39.89
N ASP A 81 -27.76 -38.45 -39.54
CA ASP A 81 -26.78 -39.41 -39.01
C ASP A 81 -25.72 -39.73 -40.07
N SER A 82 -24.48 -39.95 -39.66
CA SER A 82 -23.75 -41.17 -40.04
C SER A 82 -22.44 -41.32 -39.27
N ALA A 83 -22.29 -42.54 -38.77
CA ALA A 83 -21.19 -43.04 -37.97
C ALA A 83 -19.95 -43.40 -38.81
N GLY A 84 -18.81 -43.48 -38.11
CA GLY A 84 -17.95 -44.65 -38.26
C GLY A 84 -16.58 -44.45 -38.91
N THR A 85 -15.54 -44.58 -38.07
CA THR A 85 -14.48 -45.62 -38.20
C THR A 85 -13.01 -45.12 -38.29
N ARG A 86 -12.21 -45.62 -37.32
CA ARG A 86 -10.76 -45.95 -37.32
C ARG A 86 -9.66 -44.86 -37.19
N ALA A 87 -9.20 -44.77 -35.95
CA ALA A 87 -7.84 -44.98 -35.45
C ALA A 87 -6.66 -45.20 -36.44
N THR A 88 -5.71 -44.27 -36.38
CA THR A 88 -4.24 -44.45 -36.31
C THR A 88 -3.73 -43.23 -35.53
N GLY A 89 -3.05 -43.28 -34.38
CA GLY A 89 -1.91 -44.13 -34.07
C GLY A 89 -0.61 -43.32 -34.14
N LEU A 90 -0.47 -42.24 -33.35
CA LEU A 90 0.83 -41.60 -33.08
C LEU A 90 0.87 -41.12 -31.62
N SER A 91 1.70 -41.83 -30.86
CA SER A 91 2.10 -41.55 -29.48
C SER A 91 2.84 -40.22 -29.40
N GLN A 92 2.29 -39.26 -28.67
CA GLN A 92 3.06 -38.16 -28.10
C GLN A 92 3.39 -38.54 -26.65
N PRO A 93 4.66 -38.40 -26.22
CA PRO A 93 5.01 -38.63 -24.82
C PRO A 93 4.40 -37.53 -23.95
N PRO A 94 3.95 -37.84 -22.73
CA PRO A 94 3.51 -36.82 -21.80
C PRO A 94 4.72 -35.96 -21.43
N ARG A 95 4.61 -34.64 -21.62
CA ARG A 95 5.50 -33.67 -20.98
C ARG A 95 5.30 -33.74 -19.48
N SER A 96 6.05 -34.61 -18.81
CA SER A 96 6.27 -34.54 -17.38
C SER A 96 7.20 -33.35 -17.12
N SER A 97 6.66 -32.26 -16.62
CA SER A 97 7.44 -31.28 -15.87
C SER A 97 6.87 -31.20 -14.46
N LEU A 98 7.09 -32.28 -13.71
CA LEU A 98 7.17 -32.23 -12.25
C LEU A 98 8.48 -31.51 -11.94
N THR A 99 8.49 -30.18 -12.05
CA THR A 99 9.52 -29.37 -11.42
C THR A 99 9.17 -29.35 -9.95
N THR A 100 10.00 -29.99 -9.14
CA THR A 100 9.76 -30.10 -7.70
C THR A 100 9.77 -28.71 -7.06
N THR A 101 9.01 -28.52 -5.98
CA THR A 101 8.97 -27.25 -5.23
C THR A 101 10.36 -26.79 -4.77
N ALA A 102 11.31 -27.73 -4.63
CA ALA A 102 12.71 -27.47 -4.32
C ALA A 102 13.48 -26.82 -5.49
N GLU A 103 13.25 -27.22 -6.74
CA GLU A 103 13.90 -26.62 -7.92
C GLU A 103 13.39 -25.19 -8.22
N ARG A 104 12.14 -24.88 -7.86
CA ARG A 104 11.65 -23.48 -7.88
C ARG A 104 12.32 -22.62 -6.80
N SER A 105 12.65 -23.21 -5.65
CA SER A 105 13.36 -22.52 -4.57
C SER A 105 14.84 -22.28 -4.91
N GLU A 106 15.51 -23.22 -5.59
CA GLU A 106 16.90 -23.02 -6.05
C GLU A 106 17.02 -22.03 -7.21
N LEU A 107 16.06 -21.99 -8.14
CA LEU A 107 16.00 -20.95 -9.19
C LEU A 107 15.63 -19.56 -8.64
N ALA A 108 14.85 -19.50 -7.56
CA ALA A 108 14.60 -18.25 -6.82
C ALA A 108 15.85 -17.77 -6.06
N GLY A 109 16.71 -18.69 -5.61
CA GLY A 109 17.99 -18.36 -4.98
C GLY A 109 19.02 -17.67 -5.89
N GLN A 110 18.84 -17.70 -7.21
CA GLN A 110 19.71 -17.03 -8.18
C GLN A 110 19.09 -15.80 -8.88
N ARG A 111 17.77 -15.59 -8.76
CA ARG A 111 17.16 -14.31 -9.16
C ARG A 111 17.20 -13.40 -7.94
N GLY A 112 18.23 -12.57 -7.84
CA GLY A 112 18.27 -11.53 -6.81
C GLY A 112 16.94 -10.76 -6.84
N LEU A 113 16.18 -10.81 -5.73
CA LEU A 113 14.88 -10.14 -5.60
C LEU A 113 15.00 -8.64 -5.87
N CYS A 114 16.17 -8.08 -5.55
CA CYS A 114 16.57 -6.74 -5.91
C CYS A 114 18.01 -6.75 -6.44
N SER A 115 18.36 -5.72 -7.19
CA SER A 115 19.75 -5.44 -7.54
C SER A 115 20.56 -5.21 -6.27
N PRO A 116 21.77 -5.82 -6.11
CA PRO A 116 22.61 -5.52 -4.98
C PRO A 116 23.05 -4.05 -5.00
N PRO A 117 23.28 -3.41 -3.84
CA PRO A 117 23.84 -2.07 -3.81
C PRO A 117 25.16 -2.02 -4.60
N PRO A 118 25.42 -0.97 -5.38
CA PRO A 118 26.73 -0.73 -5.97
C PRO A 118 27.81 -0.64 -4.89
N ASP A 119 29.07 -0.85 -5.26
CA ASP A 119 30.17 -0.73 -4.32
C ASP A 119 30.29 0.71 -3.78
N ARG A 120 30.94 0.84 -2.62
CA ARG A 120 31.05 2.11 -1.90
C ARG A 120 31.71 3.21 -2.72
N ALA A 121 32.73 2.87 -3.52
CA ALA A 121 33.45 3.88 -4.31
C ALA A 121 32.55 4.43 -5.41
N THR A 122 31.80 3.56 -6.10
CA THR A 122 30.82 3.94 -7.12
C THR A 122 29.72 4.84 -6.54
N ILE A 123 29.19 4.53 -5.34
CA ILE A 123 28.17 5.37 -4.68
C ILE A 123 28.74 6.75 -4.32
N VAL A 124 29.97 6.80 -3.79
CA VAL A 124 30.63 8.06 -3.41
C VAL A 124 30.93 8.93 -4.64
N GLU A 125 31.34 8.33 -5.76
CA GLU A 125 31.53 9.04 -7.02
C GLU A 125 30.21 9.62 -7.54
N ALA A 126 29.16 8.79 -7.61
CA ALA A 126 27.83 9.24 -8.02
C ALA A 126 27.28 10.37 -7.13
N ARG A 127 27.59 10.35 -5.82
CA ARG A 127 27.23 11.44 -4.91
C ARG A 127 27.96 12.73 -5.25
N ARG A 128 29.26 12.68 -5.53
CA ARG A 128 30.05 13.86 -5.94
C ARG A 128 29.56 14.44 -7.26
N ASP A 129 29.20 13.59 -8.21
CA ASP A 129 28.65 14.03 -9.49
C ASP A 129 27.29 14.72 -9.29
N PHE A 130 26.43 14.16 -8.44
CA PHE A 130 25.16 14.78 -8.10
C PHE A 130 25.34 16.11 -7.35
N GLU A 131 26.26 16.20 -6.40
CA GLU A 131 26.64 17.45 -5.74
C GLU A 131 27.09 18.53 -6.73
N LEU A 132 27.92 18.16 -7.71
CA LEU A 132 28.39 19.06 -8.74
C LEU A 132 27.24 19.56 -9.63
N GLU A 133 26.33 18.67 -10.00
CA GLU A 133 25.13 19.00 -10.75
C GLU A 133 24.23 19.99 -9.98
N LEU A 134 24.01 19.76 -8.68
CA LEU A 134 23.24 20.68 -7.84
C LEU A 134 23.88 22.07 -7.81
N ARG A 135 25.21 22.15 -7.66
CA ARG A 135 25.93 23.43 -7.71
C ARG A 135 25.82 24.12 -9.07
N GLN A 136 25.89 23.36 -10.16
CA GLN A 136 25.72 23.89 -11.51
C GLN A 136 24.31 24.44 -11.75
N ARG A 137 23.29 23.75 -11.25
CA ARG A 137 21.88 24.12 -11.44
C ARG A 137 21.44 25.27 -10.52
N PHE A 138 21.91 25.28 -9.28
CA PHE A 138 21.35 26.15 -8.24
C PHE A 138 22.35 27.15 -7.62
N GLY A 139 23.61 27.13 -8.06
CA GLY A 139 24.68 28.05 -7.63
C GLY A 139 25.71 27.38 -6.70
N GLU A 140 26.88 28.00 -6.55
CA GLU A 140 28.03 27.42 -5.81
C GLU A 140 27.74 27.10 -4.34
N HIS A 141 26.80 27.82 -3.73
CA HIS A 141 26.39 27.61 -2.35
C HIS A 141 25.38 26.47 -2.19
N ALA A 142 24.74 26.01 -3.27
CA ALA A 142 23.71 24.99 -3.21
C ALA A 142 24.27 23.65 -2.70
N THR A 143 24.15 23.45 -1.39
CA THR A 143 24.33 22.15 -0.74
C THR A 143 22.99 21.45 -0.67
N TYR A 144 23.00 20.13 -0.56
CA TYR A 144 21.77 19.39 -0.34
C TYR A 144 21.14 19.73 1.01
N GLU A 145 21.94 19.95 2.05
CA GLU A 145 21.41 20.39 3.35
C GLU A 145 20.68 21.73 3.23
N GLU A 146 21.19 22.67 2.42
CA GLU A 146 20.49 23.93 2.13
C GLU A 146 19.25 23.71 1.25
N ILE A 147 19.32 22.81 0.25
CA ILE A 147 18.19 22.50 -0.64
C ILE A 147 17.06 21.74 0.09
N THR A 148 17.41 20.93 1.09
CA THR A 148 16.46 20.13 1.89
C THR A 148 16.13 20.75 3.24
N ALA A 149 16.77 21.87 3.59
CA ALA A 149 16.38 22.68 4.72
C ALA A 149 15.02 23.33 4.43
N ARG A 150 13.97 22.78 5.05
CA ARG A 150 12.61 23.33 5.19
C ARG A 150 12.54 24.70 5.90
N ASP A 151 13.51 25.58 5.70
CA ASP A 151 13.27 26.99 5.98
C ASP A 151 12.31 27.50 4.90
N ARG A 152 11.02 27.50 5.24
CA ARG A 152 9.88 27.93 4.39
C ARG A 152 10.02 29.37 3.85
N SER A 153 11.08 30.07 4.20
CA SER A 153 11.39 31.42 3.71
C SER A 153 12.14 31.45 2.37
N LEU A 154 12.64 30.31 1.86
CA LEU A 154 13.33 30.24 0.58
C LEU A 154 12.54 29.49 -0.50
N PRO A 155 12.61 29.89 -1.80
CA PRO A 155 12.01 29.19 -2.96
C PRO A 155 12.71 27.86 -3.30
N VAL A 156 13.19 27.17 -2.27
CA VAL A 156 14.06 26.00 -2.33
C VAL A 156 13.25 24.71 -2.34
N GLU A 157 12.05 24.69 -1.71
CA GLU A 157 11.13 23.55 -1.81
C GLU A 157 10.72 23.28 -3.28
N ASP A 158 10.48 24.32 -4.07
CA ASP A 158 10.14 24.19 -5.50
C ASP A 158 11.29 23.55 -6.32
N LYS A 159 12.54 23.88 -5.99
CA LYS A 159 13.73 23.31 -6.64
C LYS A 159 13.92 21.83 -6.27
N TRP A 160 13.71 21.48 -5.01
CA TRP A 160 13.77 20.07 -4.60
C TRP A 160 12.65 19.25 -5.23
N LEU A 161 11.43 19.79 -5.29
CA LEU A 161 10.31 19.16 -5.98
C LEU A 161 10.57 19.00 -7.49
N GLU A 162 11.25 19.96 -8.12
CA GLU A 162 11.69 19.84 -9.51
C GLU A 162 12.64 18.65 -9.69
N ILE A 163 13.67 18.52 -8.84
CA ILE A 163 14.62 17.39 -8.89
C ILE A 163 13.89 16.07 -8.58
N MET A 164 13.03 16.03 -7.56
CA MET A 164 12.26 14.85 -7.17
C MET A 164 11.26 14.41 -8.25
N GLY A 165 10.76 15.35 -9.05
CA GLY A 165 9.93 15.09 -10.21
C GLY A 165 10.69 14.45 -11.38
N GLU A 166 12.02 14.47 -11.37
CA GLU A 166 12.82 13.78 -12.37
C GLU A 166 12.81 12.26 -12.17
N ARG A 167 12.98 11.55 -13.28
CA ARG A 167 13.28 10.12 -13.24
C ARG A 167 14.72 9.92 -12.75
N TRP A 168 14.87 9.28 -11.59
CA TRP A 168 16.19 9.01 -11.02
C TRP A 168 16.68 7.61 -11.37
N PRO A 169 17.88 7.49 -11.96
CA PRO A 169 18.59 6.22 -12.03
C PRO A 169 18.83 5.65 -10.62
N LEU A 170 18.80 4.33 -10.49
CA LEU A 170 19.04 3.64 -9.20
C LEU A 170 20.33 4.07 -8.52
N LEU A 171 21.41 4.28 -9.27
CA LEU A 171 22.68 4.76 -8.72
C LEU A 171 22.54 6.15 -8.05
N ARG A 172 21.73 7.05 -8.63
CA ARG A 172 21.45 8.35 -8.01
C ARG A 172 20.63 8.18 -6.72
N GLN A 173 19.64 7.29 -6.70
CA GLN A 173 18.88 7.00 -5.47
C GLN A 173 19.83 6.52 -4.36
N TYR A 174 20.73 5.56 -4.66
CA TYR A 174 21.74 5.12 -3.70
C TYR A 174 22.63 6.26 -3.23
N ALA A 175 23.08 7.14 -4.11
CA ALA A 175 23.91 8.30 -3.76
C ALA A 175 23.19 9.30 -2.81
N VAL A 176 21.89 9.51 -3.01
CA VAL A 176 21.10 10.43 -2.16
C VAL A 176 20.79 9.82 -0.80
N VAL A 177 20.32 8.58 -0.75
CA VAL A 177 20.13 7.83 0.51
C VAL A 177 21.45 7.72 1.26
N ASP A 178 22.54 7.50 0.53
CA ASP A 178 23.86 7.45 1.09
C ASP A 178 24.27 8.75 1.80
N TRP A 179 24.07 9.87 1.12
CA TRP A 179 24.32 11.19 1.68
C TRP A 179 23.57 11.35 3.00
N HIS A 180 22.28 11.02 3.04
CA HIS A 180 21.49 11.09 4.26
C HIS A 180 22.06 10.25 5.40
N ILE A 181 22.55 9.04 5.14
CA ILE A 181 23.19 8.20 6.15
C ILE A 181 24.47 8.87 6.69
N GLU A 182 25.30 9.44 5.81
CA GLU A 182 26.49 10.19 6.24
C GLU A 182 26.12 11.43 7.08
N GLY A 183 25.05 12.14 6.70
CA GLY A 183 24.53 13.28 7.47
C GLY A 183 24.04 12.86 8.86
N ILE A 184 23.33 11.74 8.98
CA ILE A 184 22.93 11.16 10.27
C ILE A 184 24.18 10.83 11.09
N ALA A 185 25.16 10.13 10.50
CA ALA A 185 26.39 9.77 11.20
C ALA A 185 27.17 10.98 11.71
N ALA A 186 27.32 12.01 10.88
CA ALA A 186 27.93 13.28 11.26
C ALA A 186 27.16 13.96 12.40
N SER A 187 25.82 14.02 12.32
CA SER A 187 24.97 14.66 13.35
C SER A 187 25.06 13.95 14.71
N LEU A 188 25.27 12.64 14.70
CA LEU A 188 25.46 11.82 15.90
C LEU A 188 26.92 11.82 16.39
N GLY A 189 27.86 12.39 15.64
CA GLY A 189 29.30 12.33 15.94
C GLY A 189 29.86 10.91 15.91
N ARG A 190 29.31 10.03 15.07
CA ARG A 190 29.65 8.60 15.02
C ARG A 190 30.23 8.19 13.66
N PRO A 191 31.07 7.14 13.59
CA PRO A 191 31.50 6.57 12.31
C PRO A 191 30.31 6.06 11.49
N SER A 192 30.27 6.40 10.19
CA SER A 192 29.19 5.96 9.27
C SER A 192 29.01 4.45 9.24
N ALA A 193 30.09 3.67 9.28
CA ALA A 193 30.02 2.20 9.33
C ALA A 193 29.26 1.69 10.56
N GLU A 194 29.41 2.35 11.72
CA GLU A 194 28.72 1.98 12.95
C GLU A 194 27.22 2.30 12.86
N VAL A 195 26.87 3.45 12.29
CA VAL A 195 25.47 3.87 12.09
C VAL A 195 24.76 2.93 11.12
N ARG A 196 25.38 2.59 9.99
CA ARG A 196 24.82 1.61 9.03
C ARG A 196 24.57 0.25 9.65
N GLU A 197 25.54 -0.22 10.44
CA GLU A 197 25.40 -1.48 11.14
C GLU A 197 24.26 -1.44 12.17
N GLN A 198 24.10 -0.32 12.88
CA GLN A 198 22.96 -0.14 13.77
C GLN A 198 21.63 -0.13 13.01
N MET A 199 21.53 0.58 11.88
CA MET A 199 20.33 0.60 11.03
C MET A 199 19.95 -0.81 10.58
N ARG A 200 20.92 -1.60 10.09
CA ARG A 200 20.69 -3.00 9.69
C ARG A 200 20.18 -3.84 10.86
N ARG A 201 20.81 -3.74 12.03
CA ARG A 201 20.40 -4.51 13.22
C ARG A 201 19.00 -4.14 13.70
N GLU A 202 18.69 -2.85 13.77
CA GLU A 202 17.37 -2.37 14.19
C GLU A 202 16.28 -2.81 13.21
N LEU A 203 16.52 -2.66 11.90
CA LEU A 203 15.56 -3.10 10.89
C LEU A 203 15.37 -4.62 10.92
N THR A 204 16.47 -5.38 11.01
CA THR A 204 16.41 -6.85 11.14
C THR A 204 15.60 -7.25 12.37
N ALA A 205 15.85 -6.64 13.53
CA ALA A 205 15.11 -6.93 14.76
C ALA A 205 13.63 -6.55 14.67
N ALA A 206 13.30 -5.47 13.96
CA ALA A 206 11.93 -5.02 13.76
C ALA A 206 11.12 -6.01 12.91
N VAL A 207 11.73 -6.65 11.91
CA VAL A 207 11.01 -7.47 10.91
C VAL A 207 11.17 -8.98 11.08
N ALA A 208 12.17 -9.44 11.82
CA ALA A 208 12.45 -10.87 11.96
C ALA A 208 11.26 -11.65 12.55
N GLY A 209 10.80 -12.67 11.81
CA GLY A 209 9.69 -13.55 12.19
C GLY A 209 8.34 -12.85 12.32
N LYS A 210 8.20 -11.64 11.75
CA LYS A 210 6.94 -10.88 11.80
C LYS A 210 6.03 -11.28 10.64
N PRO A 211 4.71 -11.39 10.87
CA PRO A 211 3.77 -11.70 9.80
C PRO A 211 3.83 -10.66 8.68
N ILE A 212 3.72 -11.12 7.43
CA ILE A 212 3.54 -10.27 6.26
C ILE A 212 2.05 -10.21 5.94
N GLY A 213 1.54 -8.99 5.74
CA GLY A 213 0.13 -8.74 5.47
C GLY A 213 -0.08 -7.95 4.18
N ILE A 214 -1.24 -8.13 3.56
CA ILE A 214 -1.73 -7.32 2.43
C ILE A 214 -3.06 -6.70 2.83
N ARG A 215 -3.25 -5.40 2.56
CA ARG A 215 -4.56 -4.75 2.70
C ARG A 215 -5.32 -4.79 1.38
N VAL A 216 -6.59 -5.14 1.47
CA VAL A 216 -7.51 -5.22 0.33
C VAL A 216 -8.91 -4.77 0.74
N ARG A 217 -9.69 -4.30 -0.24
CA ARG A 217 -11.14 -4.09 -0.04
C ARG A 217 -11.89 -5.38 -0.36
N GLU A 218 -13.16 -5.40 0.03
CA GLU A 218 -14.02 -6.59 -0.05
C GLU A 218 -14.13 -7.15 -1.49
N LYS A 219 -14.25 -6.27 -2.48
CA LYS A 219 -14.36 -6.66 -3.90
C LYS A 219 -13.08 -7.32 -4.40
N GLU A 220 -11.93 -6.73 -4.10
CA GLU A 220 -10.62 -7.25 -4.48
C GLU A 220 -10.33 -8.58 -3.76
N LEU A 221 -10.69 -8.69 -2.47
CA LEU A 221 -10.56 -9.93 -1.72
C LEU A 221 -11.41 -11.05 -2.36
N THR A 222 -12.65 -10.75 -2.70
CA THR A 222 -13.55 -11.70 -3.37
C THR A 222 -12.97 -12.16 -4.71
N ALA A 223 -12.41 -11.23 -5.50
CA ALA A 223 -11.74 -11.55 -6.75
C ALA A 223 -10.49 -12.43 -6.54
N ILE A 224 -9.63 -12.11 -5.57
CA ILE A 224 -8.42 -12.90 -5.23
C ILE A 224 -8.80 -14.34 -4.88
N LEU A 225 -9.81 -14.52 -4.03
CA LEU A 225 -10.28 -15.85 -3.62
C LEU A 225 -10.88 -16.64 -4.79
N GLY A 226 -11.58 -15.96 -5.70
CA GLY A 226 -12.15 -16.60 -6.90
C GLY A 226 -11.11 -16.96 -7.97
N GLU A 227 -10.10 -16.11 -8.17
CA GLU A 227 -9.06 -16.32 -9.17
C GLU A 227 -7.93 -17.26 -8.72
N GLY A 228 -7.75 -17.44 -7.41
CA GLY A 228 -6.67 -18.25 -6.84
C GLY A 228 -5.28 -17.59 -6.90
N ARG A 229 -5.19 -16.32 -7.33
CA ARG A 229 -3.93 -15.57 -7.43
C ARG A 229 -4.08 -14.13 -6.96
N MET A 230 -3.01 -13.59 -6.40
CA MET A 230 -2.89 -12.17 -6.07
C MET A 230 -2.07 -11.51 -7.17
N ARG A 231 -2.49 -10.33 -7.64
CA ARG A 231 -1.79 -9.62 -8.72
C ARG A 231 -1.44 -8.21 -8.27
N GLY A 232 -0.19 -7.82 -8.51
CA GLY A 232 0.22 -6.43 -8.45
C GLY A 232 -0.45 -5.58 -9.53
N SER A 233 -0.23 -4.26 -9.45
CA SER A 233 -0.67 -3.34 -10.50
C SER A 233 0.05 -3.67 -11.81
N ARG A 234 -0.71 -3.95 -12.88
CA ARG A 234 -0.17 -4.38 -14.18
C ARG A 234 0.11 -3.24 -15.15
N ASN A 235 0.19 -1.99 -14.70
CA ASN A 235 0.55 -0.91 -15.60
C ASN A 235 2.06 -1.01 -15.90
N PRO A 236 2.49 -1.42 -17.12
CA PRO A 236 3.91 -1.55 -17.42
C PRO A 236 4.56 -0.20 -17.74
N PHE A 237 3.80 0.90 -17.67
CA PHE A 237 4.24 2.24 -17.99
C PHE A 237 4.11 3.17 -16.78
N GLY A 238 4.92 4.22 -16.78
CA GLY A 238 4.90 5.28 -15.77
C GLY A 238 5.97 5.11 -14.69
N GLU A 239 6.04 6.09 -13.80
CA GLU A 239 7.11 6.23 -12.81
C GLU A 239 7.27 4.97 -11.94
N ARG A 240 6.15 4.38 -11.49
CA ARG A 240 6.17 3.16 -10.70
C ARG A 240 6.84 1.99 -11.43
N ALA A 241 6.38 1.69 -12.65
CA ALA A 241 6.92 0.58 -13.44
C ALA A 241 8.41 0.78 -13.75
N ASP A 242 8.82 2.02 -14.01
CA ASP A 242 10.22 2.40 -14.23
C ASP A 242 11.08 2.26 -12.97
N ALA A 243 10.53 2.57 -11.79
CA ALA A 243 11.22 2.40 -10.51
C ALA A 243 11.32 0.91 -10.13
N GLU A 244 10.22 0.17 -10.23
CA GLU A 244 10.17 -1.28 -9.99
C GLU A 244 11.14 -2.03 -10.91
N ALA A 245 11.20 -1.69 -12.20
CA ALA A 245 12.14 -2.30 -13.14
C ALA A 245 13.61 -2.03 -12.78
N GLN A 246 13.90 -0.90 -12.14
CA GLN A 246 15.25 -0.60 -11.65
C GLN A 246 15.58 -1.38 -10.38
N TRP A 247 14.66 -1.43 -9.41
CA TRP A 247 14.89 -2.12 -8.13
C TRP A 247 14.94 -3.63 -8.30
N PHE A 248 13.96 -4.19 -9.02
CA PHE A 248 13.69 -5.62 -9.07
C PHE A 248 14.10 -6.23 -10.43
N GLY A 249 14.35 -5.42 -11.46
CA GLY A 249 14.66 -5.88 -12.80
C GLY A 249 13.42 -6.00 -13.70
N SER A 250 13.64 -6.19 -15.00
CA SER A 250 12.58 -6.13 -16.02
C SER A 250 11.47 -7.18 -15.90
N HIS A 251 11.68 -8.23 -15.09
CA HIS A 251 10.70 -9.29 -14.87
C HIS A 251 9.41 -8.80 -14.19
N VAL A 252 9.45 -7.64 -13.53
CA VAL A 252 8.28 -7.03 -12.88
C VAL A 252 7.20 -6.58 -13.85
N HIS A 253 7.52 -6.39 -15.13
CA HIS A 253 6.50 -6.10 -16.14
C HIS A 253 5.59 -7.31 -16.40
N ASP A 254 6.13 -8.52 -16.29
CA ASP A 254 5.36 -9.77 -16.44
C ASP A 254 4.73 -10.20 -15.11
N ASN A 255 5.42 -9.92 -14.00
CA ASN A 255 5.03 -10.30 -12.64
C ASN A 255 5.24 -9.15 -11.66
N PRO A 256 4.34 -8.15 -11.65
CA PRO A 256 4.49 -6.99 -10.78
C PRO A 256 4.34 -7.38 -9.32
N PRO A 257 5.09 -6.73 -8.40
CA PRO A 257 5.00 -7.02 -6.99
C PRO A 257 3.59 -6.75 -6.44
N VAL A 258 3.16 -7.60 -5.52
CA VAL A 258 2.02 -7.32 -4.66
C VAL A 258 2.55 -6.51 -3.48
N TYR A 259 1.93 -5.36 -3.23
CA TYR A 259 2.30 -4.46 -2.15
C TYR A 259 1.52 -4.80 -0.88
N GLY A 260 2.21 -4.75 0.26
CA GLY A 260 1.65 -4.98 1.57
C GLY A 260 2.53 -4.39 2.66
N PHE A 261 2.53 -5.01 3.83
CA PHE A 261 3.24 -4.52 5.00
C PHE A 261 3.78 -5.66 5.86
N VAL A 262 4.82 -5.37 6.64
CA VAL A 262 5.26 -6.23 7.73
C VAL A 262 4.54 -5.80 9.01
N ALA A 263 3.86 -6.73 9.67
CA ALA A 263 3.14 -6.51 10.92
C ALA A 263 4.12 -6.51 12.12
N VAL A 264 4.94 -5.47 12.23
CA VAL A 264 6.02 -5.35 13.24
C VAL A 264 5.50 -5.54 14.68
N GLU A 265 4.29 -5.06 14.95
CA GLU A 265 3.58 -5.19 16.24
C GLU A 265 2.70 -6.43 16.37
N GLY A 266 2.81 -7.34 15.41
CA GLY A 266 1.92 -8.47 15.23
C GLY A 266 0.58 -8.09 14.60
N VAL A 267 -0.29 -9.10 14.53
CA VAL A 267 -1.63 -9.00 13.93
C VAL A 267 -2.50 -8.05 14.74
N ARG A 268 -3.01 -6.99 14.10
CA ARG A 268 -3.89 -6.00 14.73
C ARG A 268 -5.04 -5.57 13.81
N PRO A 269 -6.15 -5.04 14.35
CA PRO A 269 -7.19 -4.42 13.53
C PRO A 269 -6.63 -3.29 12.66
N SER A 270 -7.21 -3.09 11.47
CA SER A 270 -7.04 -1.85 10.73
C SER A 270 -7.69 -0.70 11.51
N GLN A 271 -7.12 0.50 11.43
CA GLN A 271 -7.60 1.68 12.14
C GLN A 271 -7.76 2.87 11.19
N ASP A 272 -8.31 3.96 11.70
CA ASP A 272 -8.42 5.23 10.98
C ASP A 272 -7.03 5.77 10.57
N GLY A 273 -6.98 6.53 9.47
CA GLY A 273 -5.74 7.08 8.91
C GLY A 273 -4.91 7.89 9.91
N LEU A 274 -5.55 8.55 10.88
CA LEU A 274 -4.85 9.28 11.94
C LEU A 274 -4.01 8.41 12.88
N ILE A 275 -4.22 7.10 12.87
CA ILE A 275 -3.54 6.12 13.72
C ILE A 275 -2.70 5.15 12.86
N ASP A 276 -3.07 5.01 11.59
CA ASP A 276 -2.64 3.92 10.74
C ASP A 276 -2.37 4.43 9.32
N GLY A 277 -1.10 4.73 9.03
CA GLY A 277 -0.69 5.33 7.76
C GLY A 277 -1.06 4.50 6.52
N LEU A 278 -1.25 3.18 6.68
CA LEU A 278 -1.75 2.31 5.62
C LEU A 278 -3.19 2.64 5.19
N SER A 279 -4.01 3.18 6.10
CA SER A 279 -5.40 3.54 5.82
C SER A 279 -5.50 4.86 5.06
N GLU A 280 -4.55 5.79 5.25
CA GLU A 280 -4.49 7.04 4.46
C GLU A 280 -4.25 6.77 2.96
N LEU A 281 -3.53 5.69 2.64
CA LEU A 281 -3.21 5.27 1.28
C LEU A 281 -4.34 4.46 0.60
N ASN A 282 -5.47 4.28 1.29
CA ASN A 282 -6.70 3.68 0.74
C ASN A 282 -6.53 2.24 0.19
N TYR A 283 -5.61 1.48 0.78
CA TYR A 283 -5.35 0.07 0.45
C TYR A 283 -6.48 -0.90 0.85
N GLY A 284 -7.46 -0.43 1.63
CA GLY A 284 -8.59 -1.23 2.15
C GLY A 284 -8.37 -1.69 3.59
N ASP A 285 -9.39 -2.32 4.16
CA ASP A 285 -9.45 -2.62 5.60
C ASP A 285 -9.34 -4.12 5.92
N HIS A 286 -9.62 -5.00 4.96
CA HIS A 286 -9.38 -6.43 5.15
C HIS A 286 -7.90 -6.73 5.01
N GLN A 287 -7.39 -7.65 5.83
CA GLN A 287 -5.98 -8.00 5.88
C GLN A 287 -5.81 -9.48 5.54
N ILE A 288 -5.00 -9.77 4.53
CA ILE A 288 -4.57 -11.13 4.20
C ILE A 288 -3.20 -11.34 4.83
N PHE A 289 -3.07 -12.27 5.78
CA PHE A 289 -1.77 -12.63 6.34
C PHE A 289 -1.20 -13.84 5.62
N LEU A 290 0.09 -13.77 5.32
CA LEU A 290 0.79 -14.74 4.50
C LEU A 290 1.61 -15.70 5.36
N LYS A 291 1.84 -16.90 4.83
CA LYS A 291 2.68 -17.91 5.47
C LYS A 291 4.16 -17.46 5.49
N PRO A 292 4.96 -17.96 6.45
CA PRO A 292 6.37 -17.57 6.59
C PRO A 292 7.23 -17.83 5.34
N GLU A 293 6.88 -18.81 4.50
CA GLU A 293 7.67 -19.13 3.31
C GLU A 293 7.75 -17.96 2.29
N VAL A 294 6.79 -17.03 2.36
CA VAL A 294 6.76 -15.81 1.54
C VAL A 294 7.93 -14.87 1.85
N GLU A 295 8.53 -14.95 3.04
CA GLU A 295 9.68 -14.11 3.42
C GLU A 295 10.84 -14.20 2.41
N SER A 296 11.06 -15.40 1.87
CA SER A 296 12.15 -15.69 0.92
C SER A 296 12.03 -14.99 -0.44
N ARG A 297 10.88 -14.37 -0.72
CA ARG A 297 10.52 -13.69 -1.98
C ARG A 297 9.87 -12.33 -1.74
N THR A 298 10.23 -11.71 -0.61
CA THR A 298 9.73 -10.41 -0.19
C THR A 298 10.90 -9.44 -0.06
N THR A 299 10.75 -8.24 -0.60
CA THR A 299 11.59 -7.09 -0.27
C THR A 299 10.85 -6.14 0.67
N ILE A 300 11.59 -5.28 1.35
CA ILE A 300 11.03 -4.27 2.25
C ILE A 300 11.64 -2.90 2.07
N THR A 301 10.85 -1.90 2.44
CA THR A 301 11.29 -0.55 2.78
C THR A 301 10.58 -0.11 4.04
N VAL A 302 11.24 0.70 4.87
CA VAL A 302 10.50 1.56 5.80
C VAL A 302 9.93 2.72 4.98
N GLY A 303 8.63 2.99 5.12
CA GLY A 303 7.90 3.93 4.28
C GLY A 303 7.51 3.38 2.90
N ASP A 304 6.69 4.15 2.20
CA ASP A 304 6.28 3.88 0.81
C ASP A 304 7.48 4.09 -0.12
N SER A 305 7.92 3.01 -0.79
CA SER A 305 9.12 3.01 -1.62
C SER A 305 9.06 3.98 -2.79
N LEU A 306 7.86 4.32 -3.28
CA LEU A 306 7.69 5.22 -4.41
C LEU A 306 7.66 6.68 -3.96
N ALA A 307 6.95 6.97 -2.87
CA ALA A 307 6.84 8.32 -2.32
C ALA A 307 8.16 8.79 -1.68
N GLU A 308 8.94 7.86 -1.12
CA GLU A 308 10.17 8.14 -0.38
C GLU A 308 11.43 7.62 -1.12
N LYS A 309 11.40 7.59 -2.46
CA LYS A 309 12.50 7.08 -3.32
C LYS A 309 13.87 7.77 -3.12
N ASP A 310 13.89 8.95 -2.52
CA ASP A 310 15.10 9.68 -2.11
C ASP A 310 15.63 9.26 -0.74
N ARG A 311 14.86 8.45 -0.01
CA ARG A 311 15.10 8.15 1.42
C ARG A 311 15.12 6.66 1.72
N THR A 312 14.60 5.83 0.84
CA THR A 312 14.54 4.40 1.05
C THR A 312 14.67 3.65 -0.27
N ILE A 313 15.36 2.52 -0.25
CA ILE A 313 15.53 1.63 -1.41
C ILE A 313 15.19 0.22 -0.95
N PRO A 314 14.39 -0.56 -1.71
CA PRO A 314 14.05 -1.92 -1.34
C PRO A 314 15.26 -2.83 -1.14
N SER A 315 15.20 -3.71 -0.13
CA SER A 315 16.14 -4.81 0.07
C SER A 315 15.42 -6.07 0.56
N PRO A 316 16.02 -7.27 0.47
CA PRO A 316 15.34 -8.51 0.84
C PRO A 316 14.94 -8.52 2.32
N LEU A 317 13.74 -9.02 2.63
CA LEU A 317 13.23 -9.10 4.01
C LEU A 317 14.11 -9.96 4.91
N ASN A 318 14.68 -11.04 4.38
CA ASN A 318 15.58 -11.95 5.09
C ASN A 318 17.05 -11.45 5.15
N GLY A 319 17.33 -10.28 4.58
CA GLY A 319 18.63 -9.61 4.68
C GLY A 319 18.49 -8.11 4.49
N PRO A 320 17.79 -7.39 5.40
CA PRO A 320 17.53 -5.97 5.23
C PRO A 320 18.83 -5.16 5.24
N SER A 321 18.93 -4.21 4.31
CA SER A 321 20.05 -3.27 4.22
C SER A 321 19.75 -1.95 4.93
N GLU A 322 20.79 -1.18 5.23
CA GLU A 322 20.66 0.19 5.76
C GLU A 322 19.91 1.12 4.80
N TYR A 323 19.88 0.83 3.49
CA TYR A 323 19.21 1.66 2.50
C TYR A 323 17.69 1.54 2.57
N SER A 324 17.15 0.47 3.17
CA SER A 324 15.71 0.30 3.40
C SER A 324 15.23 0.91 4.70
N TYR A 325 16.12 1.57 5.45
CA TYR A 325 15.84 2.07 6.80
C TYR A 325 14.97 3.34 6.84
N LEU A 326 14.69 3.99 5.70
CA LEU A 326 14.10 5.32 5.60
C LEU A 326 14.94 6.39 6.33
N VAL A 327 15.73 7.13 5.56
CA VAL A 327 16.64 8.17 6.07
C VAL A 327 16.14 9.56 5.69
N GLY A 328 16.22 10.53 6.59
CA GLY A 328 15.68 11.87 6.35
C GLY A 328 15.08 12.48 7.62
N LYS A 329 14.36 13.59 7.48
CA LYS A 329 13.80 14.31 8.64
C LYS A 329 12.50 13.65 9.13
N GLY A 330 12.64 12.83 10.17
CA GLY A 330 11.60 12.26 11.03
C GLY A 330 12.24 11.68 12.30
N ASP A 331 11.59 11.82 13.45
CA ASP A 331 12.14 11.45 14.76
C ASP A 331 11.89 9.97 15.12
N PRO A 332 12.87 9.24 15.69
CA PRO A 332 14.31 9.48 15.67
C PRO A 332 15.00 8.80 14.46
N PRO A 333 16.16 9.30 13.98
CA PRO A 333 16.90 8.74 12.83
C PRO A 333 17.57 7.39 13.13
N ILE A 334 17.69 7.02 14.40
CA ILE A 334 18.23 5.78 14.96
C ILE A 334 17.47 5.49 16.26
N GLY A 335 17.29 4.22 16.62
CA GLY A 335 16.52 3.84 17.81
C GLY A 335 15.03 4.04 17.61
N ARG A 336 14.55 3.79 16.39
CA ARG A 336 13.14 4.02 16.02
C ARG A 336 12.23 3.07 16.79
N ASP A 337 11.20 3.63 17.42
CA ASP A 337 10.12 2.84 18.00
C ASP A 337 9.13 2.40 16.91
N TYR A 338 9.43 1.28 16.25
CA TYR A 338 8.56 0.67 15.24
C TYR A 338 7.22 0.21 15.83
N GLY A 339 7.13 0.09 17.17
CA GLY A 339 5.93 -0.29 17.91
C GLY A 339 5.12 0.90 18.44
N GLY A 340 5.55 2.12 18.14
CA GLY A 340 4.97 3.34 18.69
C GLY A 340 3.91 3.96 17.79
N VAL A 341 2.95 4.65 18.39
CA VAL A 341 1.87 5.35 17.65
C VAL A 341 2.42 6.36 16.63
N SER A 342 3.54 7.02 16.94
CA SER A 342 4.20 7.96 16.00
C SER A 342 4.67 7.25 14.73
N PHE A 343 5.20 6.04 14.85
CA PHE A 343 5.57 5.25 13.69
C PHE A 343 4.32 4.80 12.94
N ARG A 344 3.36 4.16 13.61
CA ARG A 344 2.14 3.63 12.97
C ARG A 344 1.31 4.67 12.22
N SER A 345 1.22 5.89 12.74
CA SER A 345 0.38 6.93 12.13
C SER A 345 1.03 7.62 10.94
N ASN A 346 2.35 7.53 10.79
CA ASN A 346 3.09 8.24 9.73
C ASN A 346 3.81 7.30 8.76
N PHE A 347 4.11 6.07 9.19
CA PHE A 347 4.97 5.13 8.50
C PHE A 347 4.50 3.69 8.69
N PHE A 348 5.08 2.81 7.89
CA PHE A 348 4.93 1.37 7.99
C PHE A 348 6.18 0.73 7.38
N VAL A 349 6.36 -0.57 7.58
CA VAL A 349 7.34 -1.33 6.80
C VAL A 349 6.59 -1.88 5.60
N GLU A 350 6.79 -1.27 4.44
CA GLU A 350 6.24 -1.76 3.17
C GLU A 350 6.88 -3.10 2.81
N ALA A 351 6.06 -4.03 2.33
CA ALA A 351 6.51 -5.30 1.79
C ALA A 351 6.16 -5.37 0.30
N GLN A 352 7.12 -5.70 -0.55
CA GLN A 352 6.90 -5.97 -1.98
C GLN A 352 7.14 -7.46 -2.25
N MET A 353 6.09 -8.18 -2.63
CA MET A 353 6.05 -9.65 -2.66
C MET A 353 5.82 -10.17 -4.07
N PHE A 354 6.54 -11.23 -4.44
CA PHE A 354 6.48 -11.81 -5.79
C PHE A 354 5.82 -13.19 -5.81
N ASP A 355 5.18 -13.53 -6.95
CA ASP A 355 4.60 -14.86 -7.24
C ASP A 355 3.47 -15.33 -6.31
N LEU A 356 2.69 -14.42 -5.71
CA LEU A 356 1.69 -14.78 -4.69
C LEU A 356 0.43 -15.50 -5.24
N THR A 357 0.01 -16.52 -4.50
CA THR A 357 -1.18 -17.34 -4.77
C THR A 357 -2.04 -17.47 -3.50
N THR A 358 -3.27 -17.95 -3.63
CA THR A 358 -4.12 -18.18 -2.45
C THR A 358 -3.60 -19.29 -1.53
N SER A 359 -2.73 -20.19 -2.00
CA SER A 359 -2.09 -21.19 -1.13
C SER A 359 -1.04 -20.58 -0.19
N ASP A 360 -0.61 -19.35 -0.45
CA ASP A 360 0.32 -18.61 0.41
C ASP A 360 -0.37 -17.89 1.56
N ILE A 361 -1.71 -17.86 1.56
CA ILE A 361 -2.49 -17.29 2.65
C ILE A 361 -2.41 -18.21 3.86
N ASP A 362 -2.02 -17.64 5.00
CA ASP A 362 -2.16 -18.28 6.30
C ASP A 362 -3.60 -18.11 6.80
N PHE A 363 -4.02 -16.85 6.99
CA PHE A 363 -5.41 -16.53 7.33
C PHE A 363 -5.81 -15.13 6.89
N ILE A 364 -7.11 -14.85 6.91
CA ILE A 364 -7.70 -13.55 6.56
C ILE A 364 -8.32 -12.91 7.80
N ALA A 365 -7.91 -11.69 8.12
CA ALA A 365 -8.51 -10.84 9.14
C ALA A 365 -9.47 -9.83 8.49
N LEU A 366 -10.76 -9.96 8.80
CA LEU A 366 -11.80 -9.07 8.30
C LEU A 366 -12.03 -7.93 9.30
N HIS A 367 -12.12 -6.69 8.80
CA HIS A 367 -12.43 -5.53 9.65
C HIS A 367 -13.88 -5.53 10.18
N GLN A 368 -14.77 -6.23 9.49
CA GLN A 368 -16.18 -6.40 9.85
C GLN A 368 -16.71 -7.75 9.35
N ALA A 369 -17.96 -8.07 9.70
CA ALA A 369 -18.62 -9.26 9.17
C ALA A 369 -18.70 -9.21 7.63
N PRO A 370 -18.35 -10.29 6.91
CA PRO A 370 -18.36 -10.30 5.45
C PRO A 370 -19.78 -10.23 4.91
N GLY A 371 -19.98 -9.58 3.76
CA GLY A 371 -21.21 -9.69 3.00
C GLY A 371 -21.44 -11.12 2.46
N PRO A 372 -22.64 -11.43 1.94
CA PRO A 372 -22.98 -12.78 1.47
C PRO A 372 -22.02 -13.32 0.40
N GLU A 373 -21.57 -12.45 -0.52
CA GLU A 373 -20.67 -12.83 -1.61
C GLU A 373 -19.27 -13.18 -1.09
N LEU A 374 -18.67 -12.30 -0.28
CA LEU A 374 -17.36 -12.55 0.32
C LEU A 374 -17.42 -13.79 1.24
N ARG A 375 -18.50 -13.96 2.02
CA ARG A 375 -18.69 -15.14 2.87
C ARG A 375 -18.67 -16.42 2.05
N GLN A 376 -19.41 -16.47 0.94
CA GLN A 376 -19.41 -17.62 0.04
C GLN A 376 -18.04 -17.87 -0.60
N ALA A 377 -17.28 -16.81 -0.94
CA ALA A 377 -15.93 -16.94 -1.47
C ALA A 377 -14.97 -17.54 -0.44
N LEU A 378 -15.03 -17.08 0.81
CA LEU A 378 -14.25 -17.61 1.93
C LEU A 378 -14.59 -19.08 2.23
N ASP A 379 -15.88 -19.41 2.30
CA ASP A 379 -16.33 -20.79 2.56
C ASP A 379 -15.88 -21.74 1.44
N ARG A 380 -15.88 -21.30 0.18
CA ARG A 380 -15.37 -22.08 -0.96
C ARG A 380 -13.85 -22.22 -0.98
N SER A 381 -13.11 -21.20 -0.58
CA SER A 381 -11.65 -21.25 -0.59
C SER A 381 -11.09 -22.14 0.51
N GLY A 382 -11.86 -22.34 1.60
CA GLY A 382 -11.41 -23.07 2.79
C GLY A 382 -10.31 -22.36 3.57
N THR A 383 -10.04 -21.09 3.24
CA THR A 383 -9.04 -20.27 3.91
C THR A 383 -9.51 -19.91 5.31
N ALA A 384 -8.66 -20.05 6.33
CA ALA A 384 -9.00 -19.61 7.68
C ALA A 384 -9.26 -18.10 7.69
N TRP A 385 -10.32 -17.66 8.37
CA TRP A 385 -10.62 -16.25 8.51
C TRP A 385 -11.27 -15.95 9.86
N ARG A 386 -11.11 -14.70 10.32
CA ARG A 386 -11.77 -14.18 11.52
C ARG A 386 -12.09 -12.70 11.39
N ILE A 387 -13.06 -12.21 12.15
CA ILE A 387 -13.29 -10.78 12.31
C ILE A 387 -12.29 -10.26 13.34
N LEU A 388 -11.48 -9.26 12.98
CA LEU A 388 -10.43 -8.70 13.81
C LEU A 388 -10.74 -7.24 14.15
N THR A 389 -11.35 -7.04 15.32
CA THR A 389 -11.62 -5.73 15.93
C THR A 389 -11.19 -5.75 17.39
N ASN A 390 -11.08 -4.58 18.04
CA ASN A 390 -10.79 -4.53 19.48
C ASN A 390 -11.89 -5.23 20.31
N HIS A 391 -13.14 -5.19 19.85
CA HIS A 391 -14.25 -5.90 20.48
C HIS A 391 -14.12 -7.42 20.35
N THR A 392 -13.73 -7.95 19.17
CA THR A 392 -13.51 -9.41 19.03
C THR A 392 -12.25 -9.86 19.79
N ILE A 393 -11.21 -9.04 19.87
CA ILE A 393 -10.04 -9.32 20.72
C ILE A 393 -10.43 -9.35 22.20
N ALA A 394 -11.27 -8.42 22.67
CA ALA A 394 -11.76 -8.44 24.05
C ALA A 394 -12.49 -9.75 24.36
N ALA A 395 -13.43 -10.14 23.49
CA ALA A 395 -14.27 -11.32 23.69
C ALA A 395 -13.50 -12.66 23.55
N GLU A 396 -12.63 -12.78 22.55
CA GLU A 396 -12.10 -14.07 22.08
C GLU A 396 -10.58 -14.14 22.08
N GLY A 397 -9.89 -13.01 22.19
CA GLY A 397 -8.43 -12.94 22.11
C GLY A 397 -7.73 -13.69 23.23
N SER A 398 -6.49 -14.10 22.98
CA SER A 398 -5.60 -14.59 24.04
C SER A 398 -5.27 -13.49 25.06
N PRO A 399 -4.82 -13.84 26.28
CA PRO A 399 -4.35 -12.84 27.24
C PRO A 399 -3.26 -11.90 26.67
N ALA A 400 -2.35 -12.44 25.85
CA ALA A 400 -1.31 -11.65 25.19
C ALA A 400 -1.88 -10.70 24.13
N GLU A 401 -2.81 -11.16 23.29
CA GLU A 401 -3.48 -10.30 22.30
C GLU A 401 -4.27 -9.18 22.98
N ARG A 402 -4.99 -9.47 24.07
CA ARG A 402 -5.70 -8.47 24.86
C ARG A 402 -4.76 -7.43 25.47
N ALA A 403 -3.68 -7.87 26.11
CA ALA A 403 -2.70 -6.97 26.72
C ALA A 403 -2.10 -6.02 25.67
N ALA A 404 -1.67 -6.56 24.52
CA ALA A 404 -1.13 -5.76 23.42
C ALA A 404 -2.18 -4.79 22.84
N ALA A 405 -3.44 -5.21 22.72
CA ALA A 405 -4.53 -4.35 22.26
C ALA A 405 -4.85 -3.21 23.25
N ILE A 406 -4.82 -3.47 24.56
CA ILE A 406 -5.00 -2.44 25.60
C ILE A 406 -3.91 -1.39 25.51
N GLU A 407 -2.65 -1.82 25.44
CA GLU A 407 -1.51 -0.92 25.37
C GLU A 407 -1.59 -0.01 24.12
N ARG A 408 -1.78 -0.62 22.94
CA ARG A 408 -1.90 0.14 21.68
C ARG A 408 -3.09 1.08 21.68
N THR A 409 -4.28 0.61 22.04
CA THR A 409 -5.49 1.44 22.06
C THR A 409 -5.36 2.60 23.04
N SER A 410 -4.62 2.42 24.15
CA SER A 410 -4.30 3.49 25.09
C SER A 410 -3.38 4.55 24.47
N GLN A 411 -2.30 4.12 23.78
CA GLN A 411 -1.40 5.02 23.05
C GLN A 411 -2.14 5.79 21.96
N ASP A 412 -2.97 5.10 21.17
CA ASP A 412 -3.76 5.69 20.09
C ASP A 412 -4.75 6.74 20.63
N LEU A 413 -5.39 6.45 21.77
CA LEU A 413 -6.30 7.39 22.42
C LEU A 413 -5.57 8.65 22.92
N GLU A 414 -4.37 8.51 23.49
CA GLU A 414 -3.55 9.67 23.88
C GLU A 414 -3.09 10.48 22.67
N HIS A 415 -2.67 9.82 21.59
CA HIS A 415 -2.31 10.49 20.34
C HIS A 415 -3.49 11.30 19.79
N VAL A 416 -4.67 10.70 19.70
CA VAL A 416 -5.90 11.38 19.24
C VAL A 416 -6.24 12.56 20.15
N ARG A 417 -6.06 12.45 21.48
CA ARG A 417 -6.25 13.58 22.41
C ARG A 417 -5.29 14.73 22.12
N GLU A 418 -4.03 14.43 21.82
CA GLU A 418 -3.03 15.44 21.47
C GLU A 418 -3.31 16.11 20.13
N VAL A 419 -3.73 15.34 19.12
CA VAL A 419 -4.18 15.88 17.84
C VAL A 419 -5.39 16.79 18.02
N MET A 420 -6.35 16.43 18.88
CA MET A 420 -7.50 17.32 19.17
C MET A 420 -7.08 18.64 19.82
N ARG A 421 -6.08 18.63 20.72
CA ARG A 421 -5.58 19.85 21.37
C ARG A 421 -4.88 20.76 20.36
N SER A 422 -4.06 20.19 19.48
CA SER A 422 -3.26 20.92 18.51
C SER A 422 -4.04 21.32 17.25
N LYS A 423 -5.07 20.55 16.86
CA LYS A 423 -5.87 20.70 15.64
C LYS A 423 -7.37 20.48 15.92
N PRO A 424 -8.03 21.37 16.68
CA PRO A 424 -9.41 21.16 17.13
C PRO A 424 -10.47 21.11 16.01
N HIS A 425 -10.12 21.58 14.80
CA HIS A 425 -11.02 21.61 13.65
C HIS A 425 -10.91 20.39 12.73
N LEU A 426 -10.02 19.44 13.05
CA LEU A 426 -9.85 18.25 12.22
C LEU A 426 -11.11 17.38 12.31
N TYR A 427 -11.76 17.17 11.17
CA TYR A 427 -13.02 16.43 11.07
C TYR A 427 -12.82 14.95 11.47
N GLY A 428 -13.83 14.32 12.05
CA GLY A 428 -13.80 12.89 12.42
C GLY A 428 -13.07 12.54 13.71
N VAL A 429 -12.16 13.39 14.21
CA VAL A 429 -11.33 13.08 15.39
C VAL A 429 -12.15 12.81 16.65
N SER A 430 -13.24 13.55 16.87
CA SER A 430 -14.15 13.32 18.00
C SER A 430 -14.83 11.95 17.96
N ARG A 431 -15.20 11.48 16.75
CA ARG A 431 -15.79 10.15 16.55
C ARG A 431 -14.75 9.07 16.82
N LEU A 432 -13.54 9.24 16.29
CA LEU A 432 -12.43 8.32 16.51
C LEU A 432 -12.09 8.19 18.00
N ARG A 433 -12.00 9.32 18.72
CA ARG A 433 -11.79 9.32 20.18
C ARG A 433 -12.86 8.53 20.92
N ALA A 434 -14.13 8.72 20.55
CA ALA A 434 -15.25 8.03 21.18
C ALA A 434 -15.22 6.51 20.90
N GLN A 435 -14.84 6.12 19.68
CA GLN A 435 -14.63 4.73 19.31
C GLN A 435 -13.52 4.09 20.14
N LEU A 436 -12.31 4.66 20.13
CA LEU A 436 -11.17 4.14 20.90
C LEU A 436 -11.44 4.07 22.40
N SER A 437 -12.17 5.05 22.94
CA SER A 437 -12.56 5.03 24.36
C SER A 437 -13.52 3.88 24.68
N THR A 438 -14.40 3.52 23.75
CA THR A 438 -15.32 2.39 23.88
C THR A 438 -14.58 1.07 23.75
N ASP A 439 -13.69 0.96 22.75
CA ASP A 439 -12.82 -0.20 22.53
C ASP A 439 -11.96 -0.49 23.76
N LEU A 440 -11.29 0.53 24.30
CA LEU A 440 -10.42 0.40 25.47
C LEU A 440 -11.19 -0.05 26.71
N ARG A 441 -12.45 0.41 26.88
CA ARG A 441 -13.31 -0.06 27.96
C ARG A 441 -13.62 -1.55 27.80
N ALA A 442 -14.08 -1.97 26.62
CA ALA A 442 -14.39 -3.37 26.34
C ALA A 442 -13.19 -4.29 26.58
N LEU A 443 -11.99 -3.87 26.16
CA LEU A 443 -10.75 -4.60 26.39
C LEU A 443 -10.43 -4.73 27.90
N ASN A 444 -10.51 -3.64 28.67
CA ASN A 444 -10.23 -3.68 30.11
C ASN A 444 -11.25 -4.54 30.89
N ASP A 445 -12.54 -4.45 30.55
CA ASP A 445 -13.60 -5.22 31.19
C ASP A 445 -13.36 -6.74 31.00
N SER A 446 -12.92 -7.15 29.79
CA SER A 446 -12.63 -8.56 29.50
C SER A 446 -11.48 -9.15 30.34
N VAL A 447 -10.50 -8.34 30.74
CA VAL A 447 -9.39 -8.78 31.60
C VAL A 447 -9.86 -8.94 33.05
N ALA A 448 -10.72 -8.04 33.52
CA ALA A 448 -11.30 -8.12 34.86
C ALA A 448 -12.17 -9.37 35.05
N GLU A 449 -13.00 -9.72 34.04
CA GLU A 449 -13.83 -10.93 34.07
C GLU A 449 -13.02 -12.23 34.02
N GLY A 450 -11.93 -12.25 33.24
CA GLY A 450 -11.01 -13.37 33.18
C GLY A 450 -10.35 -13.69 34.52
N GLY A 451 -9.97 -12.66 35.29
CA GLY A 451 -9.39 -12.80 36.63
C GLY A 451 -10.38 -13.29 37.69
N ALA A 452 -11.67 -12.96 37.56
CA ALA A 452 -12.70 -13.41 38.48
C ALA A 452 -13.04 -14.90 38.34
N ARG A 453 -12.89 -15.48 37.13
CA ARG A 453 -13.21 -16.90 36.86
C ARG A 453 -12.09 -17.88 37.22
N THR A 454 -10.84 -17.44 37.35
CA THR A 454 -9.73 -18.29 37.79
C THR A 454 -9.76 -18.62 39.29
N GLY A 455 -10.67 -18.02 40.07
CA GLY A 455 -10.88 -18.32 41.50
C GLY A 455 -11.82 -19.49 41.80
N HIS A 456 -12.40 -20.13 40.78
CA HIS A 456 -13.29 -21.27 40.97
C HIS A 456 -12.91 -22.39 40.00
N VAL A 457 -11.95 -23.22 40.38
CA VAL A 457 -11.69 -24.50 39.70
C VAL A 457 -12.88 -25.41 40.02
N PRO A 458 -13.79 -25.69 39.07
CA PRO A 458 -14.81 -26.71 39.30
C PRO A 458 -14.05 -28.04 39.28
N SER A 459 -14.16 -28.79 40.37
CA SER A 459 -13.63 -30.16 40.45
C SER A 459 -14.06 -30.95 39.20
N PRO A 460 -13.15 -31.64 38.51
CA PRO A 460 -13.46 -32.29 37.25
C PRO A 460 -14.49 -33.40 37.50
N ARG A 461 -15.72 -33.19 37.02
CA ARG A 461 -16.70 -34.27 36.89
C ARG A 461 -16.23 -35.18 35.76
N GLN A 462 -16.00 -36.44 36.11
CA GLN A 462 -15.77 -37.53 35.19
C GLN A 462 -16.93 -37.62 34.19
N LEU A 463 -16.60 -37.60 32.89
CA LEU A 463 -17.40 -38.14 31.81
C LEU A 463 -16.56 -39.18 31.07
#